data_AF-A0A2S9GQV2-F1
#
_entry.id   AF-A0A2S9GQV2-F1
#
_cell.length_a   1.000
_cell.length_b   1.000
_cell.length_c   1.000
_cell.angle_alpha   90.00
_cell.angle_beta   90.00
_cell.angle_gamma   90.00
#
_symmetry.space_group_name_H-M   'P 1'
#
loop_
_entity.id
_entity.type
_entity.pdbx_description
1 polymer ?
#
loop_
_entity_poly.entity_id
_entity_poly.type
_entity_poly.pdbx_seq_one_letter_code
_entity_poly.pdbx_strand_id
1 'polypeptide(L)' 'SPAGMRDVLGRNDASSDRCIIHEQVQEMAGDSLWVLPNEQWRPRKRALAPVFTKLNVRAFGGHMSKAAQA' A
#
# COMPACT_ATOMS: atom_id res chain seq x y z
N SER A 1 9.72 -7.71 -19.49
CA SER A 1 10.95 -8.12 -18.76
C SER A 1 10.96 -7.50 -17.37
N PRO A 2 11.77 -7.99 -16.41
CA PRO A 2 11.87 -7.39 -15.07
C PRO A 2 12.20 -5.90 -15.08
N ALA A 3 13.03 -5.43 -16.02
CA ALA A 3 13.34 -4.02 -16.19
C ALA A 3 12.10 -3.20 -16.56
N GLY A 4 11.32 -3.64 -17.56
CA GLY A 4 10.09 -2.94 -17.96
C GLY A 4 9.04 -2.87 -16.84
N MET A 5 8.91 -3.91 -16.01
CA MET A 5 8.02 -3.87 -14.85
C MET A 5 8.48 -2.83 -13.82
N ARG A 6 9.79 -2.75 -13.56
CA ARG A 6 10.35 -1.75 -12.66
C ARG A 6 10.11 -0.33 -13.16
N ASP A 7 10.29 -0.11 -14.46
CA ASP A 7 10.04 1.20 -15.08
C ASP A 7 8.58 1.63 -14.97
N VAL A 8 7.64 0.70 -15.12
CA VAL A 8 6.20 0.99 -14.98
C VAL A 8 5.84 1.22 -13.51
N LEU A 9 6.23 0.32 -12.60
CA LEU A 9 5.87 0.38 -11.17
C LEU A 9 6.62 1.47 -10.40
N GLY A 10 7.74 1.97 -10.92
CA GLY A 10 8.52 3.06 -10.32
C GLY A 10 7.99 4.46 -10.63
N ARG A 11 7.04 4.59 -11.57
CA ARG A 11 6.42 5.88 -11.89
C ARG A 11 5.59 6.36 -10.72
N ASN A 12 5.51 7.68 -10.61
CA ASN A 12 4.76 8.35 -9.55
C ASN A 12 3.98 9.56 -10.08
N ASP A 13 3.75 9.54 -11.39
CA ASP A 13 3.00 10.53 -12.16
C ASP A 13 1.55 10.04 -12.34
N ALA A 14 0.74 10.86 -13.00
CA ALA A 14 -0.68 10.57 -13.24
C ALA A 14 -0.93 9.27 -14.03
N SER A 15 0.05 8.77 -14.81
CA SER A 15 -0.10 7.49 -15.53
C SER A 15 -0.09 6.27 -14.61
N SER A 16 0.41 6.45 -13.39
CA SER A 16 0.45 5.45 -12.32
C SER A 16 -0.63 5.65 -11.25
N ASP A 17 -1.59 6.56 -11.48
CA ASP A 17 -2.67 6.80 -10.53
C ASP A 17 -3.80 5.76 -10.63
N ARG A 18 -4.72 5.83 -9.68
CA ARG A 18 -5.92 5.02 -9.63
C ARG A 18 -6.84 5.33 -10.82
N CYS A 19 -7.48 4.29 -11.33
CA CYS A 19 -8.46 4.39 -12.41
C CYS A 19 -9.91 4.36 -11.88
N ILE A 20 -10.87 4.59 -12.77
CA ILE A 20 -12.33 4.68 -12.51
C ILE A 20 -12.88 3.59 -11.58
N ILE A 21 -12.37 2.35 -11.67
CA ILE A 21 -12.81 1.24 -10.79
C ILE A 21 -12.53 1.55 -9.32
N HIS A 22 -11.45 2.25 -9.00
CA HIS A 22 -11.09 2.59 -7.63
C HIS A 22 -11.99 3.69 -7.06
N GLU A 23 -12.48 4.62 -7.87
CA GLU A 23 -13.45 5.64 -7.45
C GLU A 23 -14.74 4.97 -6.99
N GLN A 24 -15.26 4.01 -7.78
CA GLN A 24 -16.44 3.23 -7.42
C GLN A 24 -16.25 2.46 -6.11
N VAL A 25 -15.08 1.85 -5.91
CA VAL A 25 -14.81 1.13 -4.65
C VAL A 25 -14.62 2.09 -3.48
N GLN A 26 -14.10 3.30 -3.70
CA GLN A 26 -14.01 4.31 -2.65
C GLN A 26 -15.39 4.74 -2.15
N GLU A 27 -16.35 4.94 -3.04
CA GLU A 27 -17.73 5.27 -2.67
C GLU A 27 -18.38 4.16 -1.83
N MET A 28 -18.02 2.90 -2.09
CA MET A 28 -18.60 1.75 -1.39
C MET A 28 -17.87 1.34 -0.10
N ALA A 29 -16.54 1.43 -0.07
CA ALA A 29 -15.68 0.85 0.96
C ALA A 29 -14.85 1.91 1.73
N GLY A 30 -15.05 3.20 1.41
CA GLY A 30 -14.39 4.33 2.04
C GLY A 30 -12.90 4.45 1.69
N ASP A 31 -12.18 5.22 2.50
CA ASP A 31 -10.82 5.71 2.21
C ASP A 31 -9.72 4.69 2.51
N SER A 32 -9.84 3.49 1.94
CA SER A 32 -8.77 2.49 1.96
C SER A 32 -7.56 2.99 1.16
N LEU A 33 -6.34 2.73 1.65
CA LEU A 33 -5.11 3.03 0.88
C LEU A 33 -5.06 2.33 -0.49
N TRP A 34 -5.88 1.30 -0.70
CA TRP A 34 -6.02 0.63 -1.98
C TRP A 34 -6.80 1.45 -3.02
N VAL A 35 -7.68 2.36 -2.61
CA VAL A 35 -8.51 3.15 -3.56
C VAL A 35 -8.11 4.60 -3.69
N LEU A 36 -7.39 5.16 -2.70
CA LEU A 36 -7.07 6.58 -2.71
C LEU A 36 -6.20 6.99 -3.91
N PRO A 37 -6.57 8.07 -4.63
CA PRO A 37 -5.71 8.71 -5.63
C PRO A 37 -4.39 9.19 -5.03
N ASN A 38 -3.36 9.37 -5.86
CA ASN A 38 -1.99 9.63 -5.43
C ASN A 38 -1.85 10.83 -4.47
N GLU A 39 -2.56 11.93 -4.71
CA GLU A 39 -2.51 13.12 -3.87
C GLU A 39 -2.97 12.82 -2.42
N GLN A 40 -4.07 12.09 -2.28
CA GLN A 40 -4.65 11.71 -0.99
C GLN A 40 -3.89 10.55 -0.32
N TRP A 41 -3.38 9.62 -1.14
CA TRP A 41 -2.66 8.45 -0.67
C TRP A 41 -1.34 8.79 0.04
N ARG A 42 -0.56 9.74 -0.48
CA ARG A 42 0.76 10.10 0.06
C ARG A 42 0.75 10.50 1.55
N PRO A 43 -0.07 11.48 2.00
CA PRO A 43 -0.12 11.85 3.41
C PRO A 43 -0.66 10.69 4.26
N ARG A 44 -1.61 9.92 3.75
CA ARG A 44 -2.21 8.77 4.47
C ARG A 44 -1.21 7.64 4.68
N LYS A 45 -0.43 7.28 3.65
CA LYS A 45 0.69 6.34 3.76
C LYS A 45 1.74 6.84 4.76
N ARG A 46 2.07 8.13 4.73
CA ARG A 46 3.05 8.71 5.67
C ARG A 46 2.58 8.60 7.12
N ALA A 47 1.29 8.82 7.37
CA ALA A 47 0.70 8.65 8.71
C ALA A 47 0.81 7.20 9.24
N LEU A 48 0.81 6.20 8.35
CA LEU A 48 1.02 4.79 8.73
C LEU A 48 2.49 4.39 8.87
N ALA A 49 3.45 5.18 8.38
CA ALA A 49 4.86 4.81 8.41
C ALA A 49 5.38 4.41 9.81
N PRO A 50 4.98 5.05 10.92
CA PRO A 50 5.40 4.63 12.28
C PRO A 50 4.91 3.24 12.70
N VAL A 51 3.83 2.73 12.10
CA VAL A 51 3.33 1.38 12.38
C VAL A 51 4.28 0.32 11.81
N PHE A 52 4.88 0.59 10.64
CA PHE A 52 5.76 -0.34 9.92
C PHE A 52 7.25 -0.15 10.23
N THR A 53 7.59 0.23 11.47
CA THR A 53 8.99 0.30 11.90
C THR A 53 9.64 -1.09 11.89
N LYS A 54 10.97 -1.16 11.74
CA LYS A 54 11.72 -2.43 11.80
C LYS A 54 11.42 -3.21 13.09
N LEU A 55 11.24 -2.51 14.22
CA LEU A 55 10.88 -3.10 15.50
C LEU A 55 9.51 -3.79 15.44
N ASN A 56 8.48 -3.08 14.97
CA ASN A 56 7.12 -3.60 14.87
C ASN A 56 7.03 -4.75 13.86
N VAL A 57 7.69 -4.63 12.71
CA VAL A 57 7.77 -5.69 11.70
C VAL A 57 8.41 -6.96 12.27
N ARG A 58 9.52 -6.83 13.02
CA ARG A 58 10.17 -7.97 13.67
C ARG A 58 9.26 -8.64 14.70
N ALA A 59 8.59 -7.84 15.55
CA ALA A 59 7.68 -8.37 16.56
C ALA A 59 6.52 -9.14 15.93
N PHE A 60 5.89 -8.55 14.90
CA PHE A 60 4.81 -9.20 14.15
C PHE A 60 5.27 -10.48 13.47
N GLY A 61 6.45 -10.49 12.84
CA GLY A 61 7.04 -11.68 12.25
C GLY A 61 7.22 -12.84 13.25
N GLY A 62 7.55 -12.52 14.51
CA GLY A 62 7.61 -13.51 15.59
C GLY A 62 6.24 -14.14 15.91
N HIS A 63 5.16 -13.36 15.90
CA HIS A 63 3.80 -13.88 16.06
C HIS A 63 3.40 -14.79 14.90
N MET A 64 3.68 -14.36 13.66
CA MET A 64 3.40 -15.15 12.45
C MET A 64 4.15 -16.48 12.46
N SER A 65 5.43 -16.47 12.83
CA SER A 65 6.25 -17.69 12.91
C SER A 65 5.71 -18.68 13.94
N LYS A 66 5.19 -18.20 15.08
CA LYS A 66 4.57 -19.07 16.09
C LYS A 66 3.26 -19.65 15.58
N ALA A 67 2.41 -18.83 14.96
CA ALA A 67 1.13 -19.24 14.42
C ALA A 67 1.27 -20.30 13.30
N ALA A 68 2.32 -20.21 12.48
CA ALA A 68 2.56 -21.17 11.40
C ALA A 68 3.03 -22.56 11.87
N GLN A 69 3.45 -22.69 13.14
CA GLN A 69 3.89 -23.97 13.73
C GLN A 69 2.80 -24.63 14.59
N ALA A 70 1.63 -24.01 14.71
CA ALA A 70 0.45 -24.55 15.38
C ALA A 70 -0.42 -25.32 14.40
#